data_AF-A0A6M5YR38-F1
#
_entry.id   AF-A0A6M5YR38-F1
#
_cell.length_a   1.000
_cell.length_b   1.000
_cell.length_c   1.000
_cell.angle_alpha   90.00
_cell.angle_beta   90.00
_cell.angle_gamma   90.00
#
_symmetry.space_group_name_H-M   'P 1'
#
loop_
_entity.id
_entity.type
_entity.pdbx_description
1 polymer ?
#
loop_
_entity_poly.entity_id
_entity_poly.type
_entity_poly.pdbx_seq_one_letter_code
_entity_poly.pdbx_strand_id
1 'polypeptide(L)'
;MATAMLHALFRLREMDDFPGPFAPRARKVSEELREMWERTSREAVSSRRLAELHAARDDYRALLEGHLRLLEDYLGLSEIHQRAFGSNPIWVTELRRAVTELKGLHDELFPRWQTANDLHEMMVEKFSVPSDTLRELAAESPPPPSWAEETIDPFSAD
;
A
#
# COMPACT_ATOMS: atom_id res chain seq x y z
N MET A 1 -12.65 -17.51 -45.90
CA MET A 1 -12.53 -18.84 -45.25
C MET A 1 -11.40 -18.94 -44.22
N ALA A 2 -10.29 -18.19 -44.36
CA ALA A 2 -9.20 -18.20 -43.37
C ALA A 2 -9.60 -17.75 -41.95
N THR A 3 -10.53 -16.79 -41.83
CA THR A 3 -11.02 -16.26 -40.54
C THR A 3 -11.79 -17.29 -39.72
N ALA A 4 -12.53 -18.20 -40.37
CA ALA A 4 -13.27 -19.26 -39.71
C ALA A 4 -12.37 -20.40 -39.20
N MET A 5 -11.25 -20.66 -39.91
CA MET A 5 -10.25 -21.63 -39.48
C MET A 5 -9.41 -21.14 -38.28
N LEU A 6 -9.09 -19.85 -38.21
CA LEU A 6 -8.45 -19.26 -37.03
C LEU A 6 -9.37 -19.36 -35.80
N HIS A 7 -10.66 -19.06 -35.94
CA HIS A 7 -11.62 -19.23 -34.84
C HIS A 7 -11.78 -20.67 -34.37
N ALA A 8 -11.57 -21.67 -35.24
CA ALA A 8 -11.69 -23.09 -34.88
C ALA A 8 -10.43 -23.63 -34.17
N LEU A 9 -9.24 -23.13 -34.51
CA LEU A 9 -7.97 -23.53 -33.87
C LEU A 9 -7.81 -22.96 -32.45
N PHE A 10 -8.36 -21.77 -32.19
CA PHE A 10 -8.35 -21.16 -30.85
C PHE A 10 -9.51 -21.62 -29.93
N ARG A 11 -10.47 -22.41 -30.44
CA ARG A 11 -11.75 -22.62 -29.74
C ARG A 11 -11.79 -23.71 -28.69
N LEU A 12 -10.76 -24.53 -28.48
CA LEU A 12 -10.98 -25.79 -27.76
C LEU A 12 -9.88 -26.31 -26.83
N ARG A 13 -8.83 -25.53 -26.50
CA ARG A 13 -7.90 -26.06 -25.48
C ARG A 13 -7.21 -25.13 -24.48
N GLU A 14 -6.85 -23.88 -24.77
CA GLU A 14 -5.95 -23.15 -23.85
C GLU A 14 -6.19 -21.64 -23.81
N MET A 15 -7.40 -21.23 -23.42
CA MET A 15 -7.64 -19.81 -23.04
C MET A 15 -8.37 -19.61 -21.71
N ASP A 16 -8.80 -20.69 -21.03
CA ASP A 16 -9.17 -20.60 -19.61
C ASP A 16 -7.95 -20.25 -18.73
N ASP A 17 -6.75 -20.63 -19.19
CA ASP A 17 -5.45 -20.31 -18.59
C ASP A 17 -4.83 -19.01 -19.13
N PHE A 18 -5.58 -18.17 -19.84
CA PHE A 18 -5.10 -16.84 -20.24
C PHE A 18 -5.93 -15.77 -19.51
N PRO A 19 -5.33 -15.04 -18.56
CA PRO A 19 -3.92 -14.77 -18.31
C PRO A 19 -3.50 -15.52 -17.04
N GLY A 20 -3.48 -16.84 -17.11
CA GLY A 20 -2.99 -17.76 -16.09
C GLY A 20 -3.60 -17.60 -14.70
N PRO A 21 -2.97 -18.18 -13.66
CA PRO A 21 -3.35 -18.00 -12.25
C PRO A 21 -3.09 -16.57 -11.73
N PHE A 22 -2.81 -15.60 -12.60
CA PHE A 22 -2.32 -14.29 -12.23
C PHE A 22 -3.40 -13.36 -11.70
N ALA A 23 -4.65 -13.48 -12.16
CA ALA A 23 -5.67 -12.54 -11.75
C ALA A 23 -6.16 -12.73 -10.28
N PRO A 24 -6.37 -13.96 -9.78
CA PRO A 24 -6.53 -14.19 -8.33
C PRO A 24 -5.30 -13.74 -7.53
N ARG A 25 -4.11 -13.84 -8.14
CA ARG A 25 -2.84 -13.42 -7.53
C ARG A 25 -2.69 -11.89 -7.51
N ALA A 26 -3.27 -11.16 -8.45
CA ALA A 26 -3.17 -9.70 -8.55
C ALA A 26 -3.76 -9.00 -7.32
N ARG A 27 -4.95 -9.44 -6.90
CA ARG A 27 -5.56 -8.96 -5.66
C ARG A 27 -4.74 -9.34 -4.43
N LYS A 28 -4.27 -10.59 -4.37
CA LYS A 28 -3.42 -11.03 -3.27
C LYS A 28 -2.15 -10.16 -3.16
N VAL A 29 -1.55 -9.80 -4.30
CA VAL A 29 -0.38 -8.93 -4.35
C VAL A 29 -0.70 -7.51 -3.89
N SER A 30 -1.85 -6.92 -4.25
CA SER A 30 -2.21 -5.59 -3.74
C SER A 30 -2.40 -5.59 -2.22
N GLU A 31 -3.05 -6.62 -1.70
CA GLU A 31 -3.24 -6.84 -0.26
C GLU A 31 -1.87 -7.03 0.45
N GLU A 32 -1.01 -7.92 -0.07
CA GLU A 32 0.32 -8.18 0.47
C GLU A 32 1.22 -6.93 0.50
N LEU A 33 1.19 -6.10 -0.55
CA LEU A 33 1.96 -4.85 -0.59
C LEU A 33 1.47 -3.84 0.44
N ARG A 34 0.15 -3.71 0.61
CA ARG A 34 -0.44 -2.84 1.64
C ARG A 34 -0.08 -3.32 3.04
N GLU A 35 -0.24 -4.60 3.32
CA GLU A 35 0.12 -5.20 4.61
C GLU A 35 1.62 -5.06 4.91
N MET A 36 2.46 -5.27 3.90
CA MET A 36 3.91 -5.09 4.02
C MET A 36 4.26 -3.65 4.37
N TRP A 37 3.63 -2.66 3.71
CA TRP A 37 3.79 -1.25 4.07
C TRP A 37 3.36 -0.97 5.50
N GLU A 38 2.17 -1.41 5.91
CA GLU A 38 1.66 -1.19 7.26
C GLU A 38 2.56 -1.80 8.34
N ARG A 39 3.04 -3.03 8.11
CA ARG A 39 3.96 -3.70 9.03
C ARG A 39 5.30 -2.98 9.11
N THR A 40 5.91 -2.67 7.96
CA THR A 40 7.24 -2.03 7.90
C THR A 40 7.21 -0.62 8.48
N SER A 41 6.15 0.15 8.18
CA SER A 41 5.96 1.48 8.75
C SER A 41 5.79 1.44 10.28
N ARG A 42 4.96 0.52 10.78
CA ARG A 42 4.79 0.34 12.24
C ARG A 42 6.08 -0.06 12.93
N GLU A 43 6.85 -0.98 12.35
CA GLU A 43 8.15 -1.42 12.87
C GLU A 43 9.19 -0.28 12.85
N ALA A 44 9.21 0.50 11.77
CA ALA A 44 10.11 1.65 11.66
C ALA A 44 9.80 2.73 12.71
N VAL A 45 8.52 2.94 13.02
CA VAL A 45 8.09 3.85 14.11
C VAL A 45 8.52 3.31 15.46
N SER A 46 8.19 2.05 15.78
CA SER A 46 8.52 1.46 17.09
C SER A 46 10.03 1.36 17.35
N SER A 47 10.81 1.14 16.28
CA SER A 47 12.27 1.01 16.36
C SER A 47 13.02 2.33 16.14
N ARG A 48 12.32 3.46 15.93
CA ARG A 48 12.91 4.77 15.59
C ARG A 48 13.80 4.75 14.33
N ARG A 49 13.48 3.91 13.34
CA ARG A 49 14.22 3.72 12.08
C ARG A 49 13.55 4.39 10.87
N LEU A 50 12.85 5.50 11.09
CA LEU A 50 12.16 6.23 10.01
C LEU A 50 13.11 6.77 8.92
N ALA A 51 14.35 7.12 9.29
CA ALA A 51 15.35 7.54 8.32
C ALA A 51 15.71 6.42 7.33
N GLU A 52 15.79 5.17 7.80
CA GLU A 52 16.07 4.01 6.96
C GLU A 52 14.88 3.68 6.06
N LEU A 53 13.66 3.79 6.59
CA LEU A 53 12.44 3.65 5.79
C LEU A 53 12.39 4.72 4.69
N HIS A 54 12.77 5.97 4.99
CA HIS A 54 12.89 7.03 3.99
C HIS A 54 13.98 6.74 2.95
N ALA A 55 15.13 6.20 3.36
CA ALA A 55 16.18 5.82 2.42
C ALA A 55 15.71 4.73 1.43
N ALA A 56 14.81 3.83 1.85
CA ALA A 56 14.21 2.80 1.00
C ALA A 56 12.96 3.27 0.21
N ARG A 57 12.60 4.55 0.28
CA ARG A 57 11.38 5.09 -0.35
C ARG A 57 11.32 4.83 -1.84
N ASP A 58 12.40 5.15 -2.56
CA ASP A 58 12.41 5.09 -4.02
C ASP A 58 12.39 3.63 -4.52
N ASP A 59 13.02 2.71 -3.78
CA ASP A 59 12.92 1.27 -4.03
C ASP A 59 11.48 0.78 -3.85
N TYR A 60 10.82 1.21 -2.78
CA TYR A 60 9.42 0.87 -2.53
C TYR A 60 8.49 1.47 -3.59
N ARG A 61 8.76 2.71 -4.04
CA ARG A 61 8.03 3.36 -5.15
C ARG A 61 8.18 2.57 -6.43
N ALA A 62 9.41 2.25 -6.84
CA ALA A 62 9.68 1.52 -8.06
C ALA A 62 9.01 0.13 -8.06
N LEU A 63 9.03 -0.55 -6.91
CA LEU A 63 8.35 -1.83 -6.75
C LEU A 63 6.83 -1.70 -6.92
N LEU A 64 6.21 -0.68 -6.33
CA LEU A 64 4.77 -0.46 -6.43
C LEU A 64 4.35 -0.04 -7.86
N GLU A 65 5.08 0.88 -8.48
CA GLU A 65 4.88 1.29 -9.88
C GLU A 65 5.04 0.12 -10.85
N GLY A 66 6.03 -0.76 -10.62
CA GLY A 66 6.24 -1.96 -11.42
C GLY A 66 5.05 -2.93 -11.38
N HIS A 67 4.49 -3.15 -10.19
CA HIS A 67 3.28 -3.97 -10.05
C HIS A 67 2.07 -3.31 -10.70
N LEU A 68 1.88 -2.01 -10.51
CA LEU A 68 0.78 -1.26 -11.09
C LEU A 68 0.81 -1.34 -12.62
N ARG A 69 1.98 -1.14 -13.24
CA ARG A 69 2.16 -1.28 -14.69
C ARG A 69 1.82 -2.69 -15.17
N LEU A 70 2.29 -3.72 -14.47
CA LEU A 70 1.99 -5.11 -14.82
C LEU A 70 0.47 -5.37 -14.81
N LEU A 71 -0.24 -4.88 -13.79
CA LEU A 71 -1.68 -5.06 -13.70
C LEU A 71 -2.45 -4.28 -14.78
N GLU A 72 -1.98 -3.08 -15.14
CA GLU A 72 -2.53 -2.31 -16.26
C GLU A 72 -2.33 -3.01 -17.61
N ASP A 73 -1.15 -3.60 -17.84
CA ASP A 73 -0.88 -4.39 -19.04
C ASP A 73 -1.85 -5.59 -19.14
N TYR A 74 -2.13 -6.27 -18.02
CA TYR A 74 -3.14 -7.33 -17.97
C TYR A 74 -4.56 -6.82 -18.26
N LEU A 75 -4.93 -5.62 -17.81
CA LEU A 75 -6.21 -5.01 -18.19
C LEU A 75 -6.26 -4.77 -19.70
N GLY A 76 -5.19 -4.23 -20.29
CA GLY A 76 -5.10 -4.05 -21.74
C GLY A 76 -5.28 -5.36 -22.52
N LEU A 77 -4.64 -6.44 -22.04
CA LEU A 77 -4.82 -7.78 -22.62
C LEU A 77 -6.27 -8.29 -22.48
N SER A 78 -6.92 -8.02 -21.35
CA SER A 78 -8.33 -8.40 -21.13
C SER A 78 -9.28 -7.68 -22.12
N GLU A 79 -8.98 -6.43 -22.47
CA GLU A 79 -9.77 -5.66 -23.43
C GLU A 79 -9.56 -6.13 -24.87
N ILE A 80 -8.36 -6.62 -25.19
CA ILE A 80 -8.09 -7.29 -26.48
C ILE A 80 -8.87 -8.60 -26.54
N HIS A 81 -8.84 -9.39 -25.47
CA HIS A 81 -9.61 -10.63 -25.36
C HIS A 81 -11.10 -10.38 -25.54
N GLN A 82 -11.67 -9.39 -24.84
CA GLN A 82 -13.09 -9.04 -24.98
C GLN A 82 -13.45 -8.69 -26.43
N ARG A 83 -12.61 -7.92 -27.12
CA ARG A 83 -12.82 -7.57 -28.52
C ARG A 83 -12.78 -8.78 -29.46
N ALA A 84 -11.92 -9.76 -29.18
CA ALA A 84 -11.77 -10.95 -30.00
C ALA A 84 -12.86 -12.01 -29.76
N PHE A 85 -13.33 -12.15 -28.51
CA PHE A 85 -14.20 -13.27 -28.10
C PHE A 85 -15.58 -12.86 -27.60
N GLY A 86 -15.84 -11.56 -27.42
CA GLY A 86 -17.16 -11.01 -27.07
C GLY A 86 -17.54 -11.07 -25.59
N SER A 87 -16.67 -11.64 -24.73
CA SER A 87 -16.89 -11.71 -23.29
C SER A 87 -15.64 -11.29 -22.52
N ASN A 88 -15.84 -10.62 -21.38
CA ASN A 88 -14.75 -10.39 -20.44
C ASN A 88 -14.54 -11.62 -19.56
N PRO A 89 -13.29 -11.97 -19.29
CA PRO A 89 -12.98 -12.98 -18.29
C PRO A 89 -13.50 -12.58 -16.89
N ILE A 90 -13.90 -13.56 -16.08
CA ILE A 90 -14.52 -13.33 -14.76
C ILE A 90 -13.65 -12.54 -13.79
N TRP A 91 -12.32 -12.60 -13.96
CA TRP A 91 -11.35 -12.02 -13.06
C TRP A 91 -11.01 -10.56 -13.37
N VAL A 92 -11.54 -10.00 -14.46
CA VAL A 92 -11.30 -8.59 -14.85
C VAL A 92 -11.78 -7.63 -13.76
N THR A 93 -12.87 -7.95 -13.07
CA THR A 93 -13.39 -7.15 -11.95
C THR A 93 -12.38 -7.06 -10.81
N GLU A 94 -11.82 -8.19 -10.39
CA GLU A 94 -10.81 -8.24 -9.32
C GLU A 94 -9.51 -7.54 -9.75
N LEU A 95 -9.12 -7.66 -11.02
CA LEU A 95 -7.96 -6.95 -11.54
C LEU A 95 -8.16 -5.42 -11.54
N ARG A 96 -9.32 -4.93 -11.98
CA ARG A 96 -9.65 -3.49 -11.93
C ARG A 96 -9.63 -2.97 -10.49
N ARG A 97 -10.12 -3.77 -9.56
CA ARG A 97 -10.09 -3.45 -8.13
C ARG A 97 -8.66 -3.38 -7.61
N ALA A 98 -7.82 -4.37 -7.89
CA ALA A 98 -6.42 -4.39 -7.47
C ALA A 98 -5.64 -3.18 -8.01
N VAL A 99 -5.85 -2.81 -9.28
CA VAL A 99 -5.25 -1.59 -9.87
C VAL A 99 -5.71 -0.34 -9.13
N THR A 100 -7.01 -0.23 -8.84
CA THR A 100 -7.57 0.92 -8.12
C THR A 100 -6.99 1.03 -6.70
N GLU A 101 -6.87 -0.09 -5.99
CA GLU A 101 -6.33 -0.13 -4.63
C GLU A 101 -4.83 0.22 -4.59
N LEU A 102 -4.04 -0.29 -5.54
CA LEU A 102 -2.61 0.02 -5.66
C LEU A 102 -2.37 1.46 -6.09
N LYS A 103 -3.16 1.98 -7.03
CA LYS A 103 -3.15 3.42 -7.39
C LYS A 103 -3.50 4.30 -6.20
N GLY A 104 -4.54 3.94 -5.46
CA GLY A 104 -4.92 4.66 -4.25
C GLY A 104 -3.78 4.69 -3.22
N LEU A 105 -3.11 3.55 -3.00
CA LEU A 105 -1.95 3.49 -2.11
C LEU A 105 -0.77 4.34 -2.63
N HIS A 106 -0.49 4.29 -3.93
CA HIS A 106 0.53 5.11 -4.56
C HIS A 106 0.27 6.62 -4.34
N ASP A 107 -0.94 7.06 -4.68
CA ASP A 107 -1.34 8.46 -4.69
C ASP A 107 -1.54 9.02 -3.27
N GLU A 108 -1.83 8.14 -2.30
CA GLU A 108 -1.85 8.49 -0.88
C GLU A 108 -0.42 8.74 -0.35
N LEU A 109 0.52 7.84 -0.66
CA LEU A 109 1.83 7.83 -0.04
C LEU A 109 2.80 8.81 -0.69
N PHE A 110 3.01 8.67 -1.99
CA PHE A 110 4.18 9.23 -2.66
C PHE A 110 4.11 10.72 -2.97
N PRO A 111 2.94 11.34 -3.15
CA PRO A 111 2.84 12.80 -3.18
C PRO A 111 3.13 13.44 -1.84
N ARG A 112 2.70 12.82 -0.72
CA ARG A 112 2.87 13.36 0.64
C ARG A 112 4.26 13.09 1.21
N TRP A 113 4.86 11.95 0.90
CA TRP A 113 6.17 11.55 1.37
C TRP A 113 7.25 12.05 0.41
N GLN A 114 7.77 13.27 0.52
CA GLN A 114 8.94 13.75 -0.25
C GLN A 114 10.22 13.73 0.58
N THR A 115 10.12 14.01 1.87
CA THR A 115 11.24 14.11 2.81
C THR A 115 11.07 13.14 3.98
N ALA A 116 12.15 12.96 4.74
CA ALA A 116 12.10 12.22 6.01
C ALA A 116 11.17 12.89 7.03
N ASN A 117 11.04 14.22 6.99
CA ASN A 117 10.14 14.94 7.88
C ASN A 117 8.68 14.68 7.52
N ASP A 118 8.34 14.65 6.23
CA ASP A 118 6.99 14.33 5.78
C ASP A 118 6.58 12.92 6.20
N LEU A 119 7.51 11.96 6.10
CA LEU A 119 7.29 10.61 6.62
C LEU A 119 6.99 10.64 8.12
N HIS A 120 7.75 11.42 8.88
CA HIS A 120 7.54 11.55 10.31
C HIS A 120 6.14 12.08 10.63
N GLU A 121 5.73 13.16 9.97
CA GLU A 121 4.39 13.74 10.11
C GLU A 121 3.29 12.73 9.75
N MET A 122 3.43 12.02 8.62
CA MET A 122 2.49 10.97 8.23
C MET A 122 2.40 9.84 9.26
N MET A 123 3.52 9.44 9.87
CA MET A 123 3.54 8.39 10.90
C MET A 123 2.93 8.86 12.22
N VAL A 124 3.18 10.13 12.60
CA VAL A 124 2.54 10.76 13.75
C VAL A 124 1.03 10.80 13.53
N GLU A 125 0.54 11.26 12.39
CA GLU A 125 -0.89 11.26 12.07
C GLU A 125 -1.50 9.84 12.13
N LYS A 126 -0.78 8.83 11.61
CA LYS A 126 -1.29 7.47 11.48
C LYS A 126 -1.26 6.67 12.79
N PHE A 127 -0.27 6.90 13.65
CA PHE A 127 -0.01 6.07 14.83
C PHE A 127 -0.09 6.83 16.16
N SER A 128 -0.30 8.15 16.16
CA SER A 128 -0.51 8.87 17.41
C SER A 128 -1.80 8.41 18.08
N VAL A 129 -1.69 8.22 19.39
CA VAL A 129 -2.85 8.03 20.26
C VAL A 129 -3.69 9.31 20.19
N PRO A 130 -5.02 9.22 19.99
CA PRO A 130 -5.88 10.39 19.98
C PRO A 130 -5.66 11.23 21.24
N SER A 131 -5.62 12.56 21.10
CA SER A 131 -5.38 13.47 22.22
C SER A 131 -6.35 13.23 23.39
N ASP A 132 -7.56 12.74 23.11
CA ASP A 132 -8.56 12.46 24.13
C ASP A 132 -8.18 11.23 24.97
N THR A 133 -7.64 10.18 24.36
CA THR A 133 -7.13 8.99 25.07
C THR A 133 -5.86 9.32 25.88
N LEU A 134 -5.03 10.24 25.40
CA LEU A 134 -3.89 10.74 26.17
C LEU A 134 -4.34 11.58 27.39
N ARG A 135 -5.43 12.36 27.26
CA ARG A 135 -6.02 13.08 28.39
C ARG A 135 -6.66 12.14 29.41
N GLU A 136 -7.33 11.08 28.95
CA GLU A 136 -7.88 10.04 29.84
C GLU A 136 -6.77 9.33 30.61
N LEU A 137 -5.69 8.90 29.95
CA LEU A 137 -4.51 8.33 30.60
C LEU A 137 -3.85 9.28 31.60
N ALA A 138 -3.74 10.57 31.26
CA ALA A 138 -3.21 11.59 32.16
C ALA A 138 -4.13 11.86 33.37
N ALA A 139 -5.44 11.69 33.20
CA ALA A 139 -6.42 11.81 34.28
C ALA A 139 -6.42 10.58 35.21
N GLU A 140 -6.19 9.38 34.67
CA GLU A 140 -6.09 8.13 35.44
C GLU A 140 -4.76 7.98 36.18
N SER A 141 -3.69 8.59 35.68
CA SER A 141 -2.36 8.60 36.29
C SER A 141 -1.86 10.03 36.46
N PRO A 142 -2.40 10.79 37.43
CA PRO A 142 -1.93 12.13 37.70
C PRO A 142 -0.44 12.09 38.08
N PRO A 143 0.34 13.12 37.69
CA PRO A 143 1.75 13.17 38.03
C PRO A 143 1.93 13.11 39.54
N PRO A 144 2.92 12.35 40.03
CA PRO A 144 3.14 12.23 41.47
C PRO A 144 3.42 13.60 42.07
N PRO A 145 2.88 13.91 43.26
CA PRO A 145 2.99 15.25 43.87
C PRO A 145 4.45 15.70 44.08
N SER A 146 5.40 14.76 44.14
CA SER A 146 6.84 15.04 44.19
C SER A 146 7.36 15.82 42.98
N TRP A 147 6.69 15.78 41.83
CA TRP A 147 7.06 16.56 40.64
C TRP A 147 6.69 18.05 40.76
N ALA A 148 5.69 18.38 41.59
CA ALA A 148 5.33 19.78 41.87
C ALA A 148 6.26 20.42 42.92
N GLU A 149 7.00 19.60 43.68
CA GLU A 149 7.95 20.04 44.70
C GLU A 149 9.40 20.18 44.17
N GLU A 150 9.65 19.76 42.93
CA GLU A 150 10.95 19.86 42.25
C GLU A 150 11.23 21.34 41.88
N THR A 151 11.69 22.09 42.89
CA THR A 151 12.04 23.53 42.81
C THR A 151 13.45 23.77 42.30
N ILE A 152 14.20 22.71 42.03
CA ILE A 152 15.52 22.79 41.42
C ILE A 152 15.28 22.67 39.92
N ASP A 153 15.38 23.79 39.21
CA ASP A 153 15.46 23.75 37.75
C ASP A 153 16.78 23.04 37.36
N PRO A 154 16.73 21.82 36.81
CA PRO A 154 17.93 21.08 36.44
C PRO A 154 18.68 21.72 35.26
N PHE A 155 18.13 22.78 34.66
CA PHE A 155 18.73 23.57 33.59
C PHE A 155 19.20 24.97 34.02
N SER A 156 19.06 25.34 35.30
CA SER A 156 19.57 26.59 35.89
C SER A 156 20.92 26.41 36.62
N ALA A 157 21.86 25.68 36.02
CA ALA A 157 23.24 25.67 36.50
C ALA A 157 24.10 26.63 35.65
N ASP A 158 24.77 27.57 36.34
CA ASP A 158 25.80 28.50 35.83
C ASP A 158 26.88 27.83 34.96
#